data_AF-A0A4Q2ZRV0-F1
#
_entry.id   AF-A0A4Q2ZRV0-F1
#
_cell.length_a   1.000
_cell.length_b   1.000
_cell.length_c   1.000
_cell.angle_alpha   90.00
_cell.angle_beta   90.00
_cell.angle_gamma   90.00
#
_symmetry.space_group_name_H-M   'P 1'
#
loop_
_entity.id
_entity.type
_entity.pdbx_description
1 polymer ?
#
loop_
_entity_poly.entity_id
_entity_poly.type
_entity_poly.pdbx_seq_one_letter_code
_entity_poly.pdbx_strand_id
1 'polypeptide(L)'
;MKLSDTLNKIRARLTASLSFTLWYDYAPTDGETFWVIRPPESLDRQPQVNGTMIKLIAVDYLSGSLWRFQALGIRYTFESIKKVRFYFDGKKAVDSETGLRYEDTVSILKFNPDLRTGLGLGRNYDLALSKTVTYSDGYADPRRITVQFSDRDEDGFPDDPDTYYKIATQVSEDSLLFWQRGSDGLFTPYNEVWVYETEEDRASNVGAVSAPPGTVAFQIASDKKPETFWLRTANDWEQQYRGYRFARGRGSNVARQWVVAGGRSTLTPEGSTLNFQWKHYAPSDHRVDPSKTNIIDMFVLTYEYDFLVRQWIRNGANPKDKPQPPTETALRTTFGNYESFKMFSDEIIWRPVRYKFLFGKSADFGLQATFKVVKLPTSTLSDGETKAAIVNAINAYFSTDYWDFGETFYFTELAAYVHNQLSTSIASIVIVPLTNDGSFGDGFEVSCRSDELFISTATVENVTLISSNTPTNLRIR
;
A
#
# COMPACT_ATOMS: atom_id res chain seq x y z
N MET A 1 41.90 12.79 31.20
CA MET A 1 42.05 11.67 30.24
C MET A 1 43.35 10.89 30.49
N LYS A 2 43.37 9.93 31.42
CA LYS A 2 44.44 8.91 31.47
C LYS A 2 44.17 7.83 30.41
N LEU A 3 44.30 8.21 29.13
CA LEU A 3 44.32 7.24 28.02
C LEU A 3 45.34 6.11 28.29
N SER A 4 46.40 6.43 29.04
CA SER A 4 47.49 5.53 29.40
C SER A 4 47.07 4.31 30.22
N ASP A 5 46.10 4.42 31.15
CA ASP A 5 45.78 3.29 32.04
C ASP A 5 44.97 2.21 31.32
N THR A 6 43.94 2.59 30.56
CA THR A 6 43.17 1.64 29.74
C THR A 6 44.04 1.02 28.65
N LEU A 7 44.86 1.81 27.95
CA LEU A 7 45.81 1.28 26.95
C LEU A 7 46.82 0.31 27.56
N ASN A 8 47.31 0.57 28.77
CA ASN A 8 48.20 -0.35 29.49
C ASN A 8 47.50 -1.66 29.84
N LYS A 9 46.23 -1.60 30.27
CA LYS A 9 45.43 -2.81 30.54
C LYS A 9 45.14 -3.61 29.27
N ILE A 10 44.85 -2.95 28.14
CA ILE A 10 44.70 -3.60 26.83
C ILE A 10 46.01 -4.27 26.44
N ARG A 11 47.14 -3.55 26.53
CA ARG A 11 48.48 -4.06 26.20
C ARG A 11 48.84 -5.28 27.03
N ALA A 12 48.54 -5.26 28.33
CA ALA A 12 48.78 -6.39 29.23
C ALA A 12 47.99 -7.62 28.80
N ARG A 13 46.70 -7.48 28.44
CA ARG A 13 45.86 -8.58 27.94
C ARG A 13 46.36 -9.13 26.61
N LEU A 14 46.75 -8.26 25.68
CA LEU A 14 47.31 -8.66 24.39
C LEU A 14 48.64 -9.42 24.55
N THR A 15 49.52 -8.96 25.44
CA THR A 15 50.81 -9.63 25.70
C THR A 15 50.60 -10.98 26.39
N ALA A 16 49.59 -11.08 27.27
CA ALA A 16 49.21 -12.31 27.94
C ALA A 16 48.40 -13.28 27.06
N SER A 17 48.11 -12.93 25.80
CA SER A 17 47.29 -13.75 24.88
C SER A 17 45.91 -14.12 25.46
N LEU A 18 45.30 -13.17 26.18
CA LEU A 18 43.99 -13.35 26.80
C LEU A 18 42.91 -12.65 25.97
N SER A 19 41.82 -13.35 25.68
CA SER A 19 40.60 -12.75 25.13
C SER A 19 39.96 -11.78 26.13
N PHE A 20 39.30 -10.74 25.64
CA PHE A 20 38.61 -9.74 26.44
C PHE A 20 37.49 -9.05 25.67
N THR A 21 36.63 -8.34 26.39
CA THR A 21 35.61 -7.46 25.79
C THR A 21 35.85 -6.01 26.16
N LEU A 22 35.53 -5.10 25.23
CA LEU A 22 35.57 -3.66 25.42
C LEU A 22 34.16 -3.11 25.54
N TRP A 23 33.95 -2.43 26.66
CA TRP A 23 32.71 -1.76 26.99
C TRP A 23 32.94 -0.25 27.02
N TYR A 24 31.99 0.50 26.50
CA TYR A 24 31.95 1.96 26.58
C TYR A 24 30.95 2.37 27.66
N ASP A 25 31.45 3.02 28.71
CA ASP A 25 30.66 3.64 29.77
C ASP A 25 30.39 5.09 29.37
N TYR A 26 29.13 5.41 29.05
CA TYR A 26 28.73 6.75 28.63
C TYR A 26 28.46 7.70 29.81
N ALA A 27 28.45 7.20 31.04
CA ALA A 27 28.30 8.01 32.25
C ALA A 27 29.17 7.45 33.38
N PRO A 28 30.51 7.49 33.22
CA PRO A 28 31.43 6.91 34.18
C PRO A 28 31.36 7.65 35.51
N THR A 29 31.40 6.91 36.62
CA THR A 29 31.31 7.49 37.98
C THR A 29 32.47 8.43 38.30
N ASP A 30 33.61 8.25 37.64
CA ASP A 30 34.80 9.09 37.79
C ASP A 30 34.87 10.25 36.78
N GLY A 31 33.92 10.32 35.83
CA GLY A 31 33.88 11.35 34.77
C GLY A 31 35.04 11.30 33.77
N GLU A 32 35.91 10.29 33.83
CA GLU A 32 37.16 10.26 33.04
C GLU A 32 37.42 8.93 32.32
N THR A 33 36.94 7.80 32.85
CA THR A 33 37.24 6.46 32.32
C THR A 33 36.05 5.86 31.58
N PHE A 34 35.92 6.26 30.31
CA PHE A 34 34.84 5.79 29.43
C PHE A 34 35.02 4.37 28.91
N TRP A 35 36.23 3.80 28.96
CA TRP A 35 36.51 2.47 28.41
C TRP A 35 36.80 1.45 29.51
N VAL A 36 35.98 0.40 29.57
CA VAL A 36 36.07 -0.65 30.58
C VAL A 36 36.36 -1.98 29.90
N ILE A 37 37.39 -2.69 30.40
CA ILE A 37 37.78 -4.02 29.91
C ILE A 37 37.16 -5.07 30.83
N ARG A 38 36.48 -6.05 30.24
CA ARG A 38 35.87 -7.15 30.98
C ARG A 38 36.40 -8.51 30.49
N PRO A 39 36.14 -9.60 31.25
CA PRO A 39 36.41 -10.95 30.78
C PRO A 39 35.80 -11.23 29.39
N PRO A 40 36.29 -12.25 28.68
CA PRO A 40 35.75 -12.59 27.37
C PRO A 40 34.29 -13.02 27.50
N GLU A 41 33.43 -12.36 26.72
CA GLU A 41 32.01 -12.65 26.59
C GLU A 41 31.68 -12.67 25.10
N SER A 42 30.82 -13.59 24.65
CA SER A 42 30.36 -13.64 23.27
C SER A 42 29.56 -12.39 22.92
N LEU A 43 29.69 -11.86 21.70
CA LEU A 43 28.76 -10.85 21.21
C LEU A 43 27.42 -11.50 20.89
N ASP A 44 26.38 -11.06 21.57
CA ASP A 44 25.02 -11.47 21.28
C ASP A 44 24.51 -10.76 20.02
N ARG A 45 23.41 -11.26 19.46
CA ARG A 45 22.73 -10.63 18.31
C ARG A 45 22.15 -9.25 18.64
N GLN A 46 22.09 -8.91 19.92
CA GLN A 46 21.73 -7.59 20.43
C GLN A 46 22.93 -7.04 21.21
N PRO A 47 23.20 -5.72 21.13
CA PRO A 47 24.23 -5.14 21.98
C PRO A 47 23.86 -5.42 23.45
N GLN A 48 24.84 -5.46 24.35
CA GLN A 48 24.58 -5.70 25.77
C GLN A 48 24.80 -4.41 26.55
N VAL A 49 23.84 -4.06 27.42
CA VAL A 49 23.93 -2.91 28.32
C VAL A 49 23.92 -3.38 29.75
N ASN A 50 24.86 -2.89 30.55
CA ASN A 50 24.91 -3.12 31.99
C ASN A 50 25.10 -1.78 32.69
N GLY A 51 24.02 -1.25 33.28
CA GLY A 51 23.99 0.11 33.80
C GLY A 51 24.24 1.13 32.68
N THR A 52 25.35 1.85 32.77
CA THR A 52 25.80 2.86 31.79
C THR A 52 26.83 2.32 30.80
N MET A 53 27.15 1.02 30.87
CA MET A 53 28.17 0.40 30.03
C MET A 53 27.53 -0.36 28.86
N ILE A 54 28.05 -0.16 27.64
CA ILE A 54 27.62 -0.82 26.41
C ILE A 54 28.76 -1.66 25.84
N LYS A 55 28.50 -2.95 25.59
CA LYS A 55 29.46 -3.86 24.94
C LYS A 55 29.60 -3.50 23.46
N LEU A 56 30.79 -3.10 23.01
CA LEU A 56 31.04 -2.70 21.62
C LEU A 56 31.87 -3.72 20.84
N ILE A 57 32.94 -4.24 21.45
CA ILE A 57 33.92 -5.08 20.77
C ILE A 57 34.22 -6.33 21.60
N ALA A 58 34.19 -7.50 20.96
CA ALA A 58 34.80 -8.71 21.49
C ALA A 58 36.11 -8.99 20.77
N VAL A 59 37.13 -9.30 21.57
CA VAL A 59 38.49 -9.59 21.11
C VAL A 59 38.85 -10.99 21.54
N ASP A 60 38.90 -11.91 20.58
CA ASP A 60 39.24 -13.31 20.82
C ASP A 60 40.67 -13.59 20.38
N TYR A 61 41.43 -14.21 21.27
CA TYR A 61 42.68 -14.87 20.91
C TYR A 61 42.39 -16.30 20.45
N LEU A 62 42.72 -16.59 19.19
CA LEU A 62 42.60 -17.93 18.60
C LEU A 62 43.95 -18.64 18.68
N SER A 63 43.91 -19.97 18.83
CA SER A 63 45.12 -20.81 18.84
C SER A 63 45.97 -20.57 17.59
N GLY A 64 47.25 -20.24 17.76
CA GLY A 64 48.17 -19.95 16.65
C GLY A 64 48.44 -18.46 16.39
N SER A 65 48.34 -17.60 17.41
CA SER A 65 48.68 -16.17 17.34
C SER A 65 47.76 -15.31 16.46
N LEU A 66 46.52 -15.75 16.25
CA LEU A 66 45.51 -14.99 15.50
C LEU A 66 44.59 -14.25 16.46
N TRP A 67 44.39 -12.96 16.19
CA TRP A 67 43.41 -12.13 16.90
C TRP A 67 42.18 -11.92 16.03
N ARG A 68 41.00 -12.16 16.60
CA ARG A 68 39.71 -11.87 15.96
C ARG A 68 39.05 -10.71 16.70
N PHE A 69 38.79 -9.64 15.98
CA PHE A 69 38.02 -8.50 16.45
C PHE A 69 36.63 -8.59 15.87
N GLN A 70 35.62 -8.55 16.73
CA GLN A 70 34.22 -8.56 16.33
C GLN A 70 33.56 -7.31 16.89
N ALA A 71 32.77 -6.63 16.05
CA ALA A 71 31.95 -5.49 16.43
C ALA A 71 30.57 -5.62 15.78
N LEU A 72 29.53 -5.12 16.46
CA LEU A 72 28.16 -5.20 15.98
C LEU A 72 27.82 -3.97 15.12
N GLY A 73 27.58 -4.19 13.83
CA GLY A 73 26.96 -3.19 12.96
C GLY A 73 25.44 -3.27 13.10
N ILE A 74 24.81 -2.22 13.62
CA ILE A 74 23.36 -2.20 13.86
C ILE A 74 22.74 -1.05 13.10
N ARG A 75 21.58 -1.34 12.49
CA ARG A 75 20.76 -0.35 11.80
C ARG A 75 19.44 -0.21 12.52
N TYR A 76 19.16 0.99 13.01
CA TYR A 76 17.86 1.32 13.57
C TYR A 76 16.96 1.87 12.47
N THR A 77 15.74 1.33 12.38
CA THR A 77 14.74 1.80 11.44
C THR A 77 13.50 2.19 12.21
N PHE A 78 13.02 3.41 11.95
CA PHE A 78 11.77 3.91 12.50
C PHE A 78 10.69 3.81 11.42
N GLU A 79 9.56 3.19 11.75
CA GLU A 79 8.45 2.96 10.84
C GLU A 79 7.18 3.66 11.31
N SER A 80 6.52 4.38 10.41
CA SER A 80 5.24 5.04 10.61
C SER A 80 4.25 4.65 9.52
N ILE A 81 3.30 3.79 9.89
CA ILE A 81 2.32 3.22 8.95
C ILE A 81 1.21 4.23 8.61
N LYS A 82 0.70 4.95 9.62
CA LYS A 82 -0.48 5.83 9.48
C LYS A 82 -0.23 7.30 9.85
N LYS A 83 0.72 7.60 10.74
CA LYS A 83 0.80 8.92 11.40
C LYS A 83 1.56 9.96 10.55
N VAL A 84 2.77 9.61 10.15
CA VAL A 84 3.72 10.47 9.43
C VAL A 84 4.30 9.75 8.23
N ARG A 85 4.50 10.48 7.14
CA ARG A 85 5.32 10.10 5.99
C ARG A 85 6.60 10.95 6.03
N PHE A 86 7.77 10.31 6.06
CA PHE A 86 9.07 10.97 6.14
C PHE A 86 9.49 11.46 4.76
N TYR A 87 9.69 12.77 4.64
CA TYR A 87 10.29 13.41 3.47
C TYR A 87 11.66 13.91 3.89
N PHE A 88 12.68 13.09 3.65
CA PHE A 88 14.05 13.40 4.03
C PHE A 88 14.92 13.43 2.77
N ASP A 89 15.49 14.60 2.47
CA ASP A 89 16.36 14.82 1.31
C ASP A 89 17.85 14.69 1.64
N GLY A 90 18.18 14.36 2.90
CA GLY A 90 19.56 14.20 3.36
C GLY A 90 20.29 15.52 3.60
N LYS A 91 19.63 16.67 3.45
CA LYS A 91 20.25 17.98 3.63
C LYS A 91 20.05 18.45 5.07
N LYS A 92 21.12 18.99 5.66
CA LYS A 92 21.02 19.74 6.92
C LYS A 92 20.55 21.15 6.61
N ALA A 93 19.62 21.67 7.41
CA ALA A 93 19.21 23.07 7.30
C ALA A 93 20.07 23.94 8.21
N VAL A 94 20.23 25.21 7.85
CA VAL A 94 20.88 26.22 8.69
C VAL A 94 19.79 27.15 9.17
N ASP A 95 19.69 27.33 10.48
CA ASP A 95 18.80 28.33 11.06
C ASP A 95 19.38 29.73 10.84
N SER A 96 18.58 30.61 10.24
CA SER A 96 18.94 31.99 9.94
C SER A 96 19.13 32.86 11.18
N GLU A 97 18.54 32.49 12.32
CA GLU A 97 18.63 33.27 13.56
C GLU A 97 19.83 32.86 14.42
N THR A 98 20.10 31.56 14.55
CA THR A 98 21.19 31.05 15.40
C THR A 98 22.49 30.75 14.65
N GLY A 99 22.44 30.62 13.31
CA GLY A 99 23.59 30.23 12.48
C GLY A 99 24.04 28.78 12.71
N LEU A 100 23.31 28.02 13.53
CA LEU A 100 23.59 26.63 13.84
C LEU A 100 22.94 25.70 12.82
N ARG A 101 23.57 24.56 12.61
CA ARG A 101 23.06 23.50 11.75
C ARG A 101 22.01 22.73 12.52
N TYR A 102 20.81 22.61 11.97
CA TYR A 102 19.78 21.71 12.48
C TYR A 102 19.61 20.52 11.55
N GLU A 103 19.50 19.36 12.17
CA GLU A 103 19.13 18.12 11.50
C GLU A 103 17.67 17.78 11.81
N ASP A 104 17.06 17.05 10.88
CA ASP A 104 15.77 16.44 11.13
C ASP A 104 15.85 15.46 12.30
N THR A 105 14.89 15.57 13.22
CA THR A 105 14.84 14.75 14.43
C THR A 105 13.48 14.09 14.61
N VAL A 106 13.50 12.85 15.11
CA VAL A 106 12.33 12.13 15.61
C VAL A 106 12.43 12.09 17.13
N SER A 107 11.57 12.84 17.79
CA SER A 107 11.43 12.88 19.24
C SER A 107 10.36 11.90 19.70
N ILE A 108 10.76 10.86 20.43
CA ILE A 108 9.84 9.93 21.08
C ILE A 108 9.40 10.56 22.41
N LEU A 109 8.08 10.70 22.59
CA LEU A 109 7.53 11.54 23.65
C LEU A 109 7.52 10.84 25.02
N LYS A 110 7.74 11.61 26.09
CA LYS A 110 7.87 11.15 27.48
C LYS A 110 6.69 10.36 28.05
N PHE A 111 5.50 10.49 27.47
CA PHE A 111 4.28 9.83 27.98
C PHE A 111 4.05 8.44 27.39
N ASN A 112 4.88 8.01 26.42
CA ASN A 112 4.83 6.62 25.99
C ASN A 112 5.15 5.70 27.18
N PRO A 113 4.47 4.56 27.31
CA PRO A 113 4.79 3.61 28.35
C PRO A 113 6.18 3.01 28.11
N ASP A 114 6.99 2.96 29.15
CA ASP A 114 8.15 2.11 29.27
C ASP A 114 7.66 0.66 29.32
N LEU A 115 8.23 -0.17 28.45
CA LEU A 115 7.86 -1.56 28.34
C LEU A 115 8.21 -2.33 29.63
N ARG A 116 9.24 -1.95 30.39
CA ARG A 116 9.68 -2.68 31.59
C ARG A 116 8.83 -2.40 32.82
N THR A 117 8.36 -1.17 32.96
CA THR A 117 7.70 -0.67 34.18
C THR A 117 6.23 -0.34 33.97
N GLY A 118 5.77 -0.17 32.71
CA GLY A 118 4.42 0.27 32.38
C GLY A 118 4.16 1.77 32.66
N LEU A 119 5.10 2.48 33.27
CA LEU A 119 5.03 3.91 33.55
C LEU A 119 5.45 4.72 32.32
N GLY A 120 5.21 6.04 32.30
CA GLY A 120 5.73 6.89 31.24
C GLY A 120 7.26 6.89 31.19
N LEU A 121 7.84 6.99 30.00
CA LEU A 121 9.29 7.11 29.75
C LEU A 121 10.00 8.23 30.54
N GLY A 122 9.26 9.20 31.07
CA GLY A 122 9.76 10.25 31.99
C GLY A 122 10.50 11.39 31.29
N ARG A 123 11.10 11.15 30.13
CA ARG A 123 11.75 12.16 29.28
C ARG A 123 11.53 11.87 27.80
N ASN A 124 11.76 12.87 26.95
CA ASN A 124 11.76 12.68 25.51
C ASN A 124 13.10 12.06 25.09
N TYR A 125 13.07 11.22 24.05
CA TYR A 125 14.27 10.66 23.44
C TYR A 125 14.34 11.09 22.00
N ASP A 126 15.44 11.75 21.62
CA ASP A 126 15.62 12.30 20.28
C ASP A 126 16.52 11.39 19.46
N LEU A 127 16.09 11.11 18.22
CA LEU A 127 16.83 10.34 17.23
C LEU A 127 17.03 11.20 15.99
N ALA A 128 18.26 11.24 15.48
CA ALA A 128 18.57 11.95 14.24
C ALA A 128 18.23 11.08 13.02
N LEU A 129 17.76 11.70 11.94
CA LEU A 129 17.54 11.00 10.67
C LEU A 129 18.86 10.77 9.94
N SER A 130 19.08 9.54 9.47
CA SER A 130 20.30 9.17 8.76
C SER A 130 20.07 8.96 7.27
N LYS A 131 19.08 8.12 6.89
CA LYS A 131 18.87 7.75 5.49
C LYS A 131 17.46 7.25 5.18
N THR A 132 16.90 7.65 4.04
CA THR A 132 15.66 7.09 3.48
C THR A 132 15.82 5.61 3.14
N VAL A 133 14.82 4.80 3.52
CA VAL A 133 14.77 3.40 3.11
C VAL A 133 14.21 3.36 1.69
N THR A 134 14.90 2.70 0.77
CA THR A 134 14.43 2.54 -0.61
C THR A 134 13.86 1.14 -0.82
N TYR A 135 12.84 1.05 -1.64
CA TYR A 135 12.31 -0.21 -2.17
C TYR A 135 13.30 -0.84 -3.16
N SER A 136 12.99 -2.07 -3.59
CA SER A 136 13.81 -2.81 -4.56
C SER A 136 13.82 -2.17 -5.96
N ASP A 137 12.82 -1.35 -6.27
CA ASP A 137 12.69 -0.59 -7.51
C ASP A 137 13.45 0.76 -7.50
N GLY A 138 14.03 1.13 -6.35
CA GLY A 138 14.77 2.38 -6.16
C GLY A 138 13.94 3.56 -5.66
N TYR A 139 12.60 3.44 -5.56
CA TYR A 139 11.77 4.49 -4.98
C TYR A 139 11.94 4.53 -3.46
N ALA A 140 11.85 5.72 -2.86
CA ALA A 140 11.90 5.89 -1.41
C ALA A 140 10.61 5.36 -0.77
N ASP A 141 10.73 4.64 0.34
CA ASP A 141 9.63 4.26 1.22
C ASP A 141 9.41 5.38 2.23
N PRO A 142 8.40 6.26 2.04
CA PRO A 142 8.17 7.39 2.95
C PRO A 142 7.66 6.92 4.33
N ARG A 143 7.41 5.63 4.52
CA ARG A 143 6.93 5.07 5.80
C ARG A 143 8.07 4.72 6.73
N ARG A 144 9.28 4.53 6.20
CA ARG A 144 10.43 4.02 6.94
C ARG A 144 11.63 4.92 6.76
N ILE A 145 12.28 5.21 7.87
CA ILE A 145 13.49 6.02 7.88
C ILE A 145 14.55 5.35 8.75
N THR A 146 15.80 5.35 8.29
CA THR A 146 16.92 4.92 9.12
C THR A 146 17.27 6.04 10.07
N VAL A 147 17.37 5.72 11.35
CA VAL A 147 17.67 6.67 12.42
C VAL A 147 19.01 6.34 13.07
N GLN A 148 19.66 7.36 13.61
CA GLN A 148 20.86 7.28 14.41
C GLN A 148 20.65 7.98 15.74
N PHE A 149 21.53 7.72 16.70
CA PHE A 149 21.48 8.42 17.97
C PHE A 149 21.82 9.90 17.77
N SER A 150 21.10 10.77 18.48
CA SER A 150 21.38 12.20 18.44
C SER A 150 22.70 12.50 19.14
N ASP A 151 23.45 13.43 18.55
CA ASP A 151 24.66 14.04 19.07
C ASP A 151 24.44 15.55 18.93
N ARG A 152 24.11 16.22 20.03
CA ARG A 152 23.71 17.64 20.01
C ARG A 152 24.88 18.60 20.01
N ASP A 153 26.03 18.20 20.54
CA ASP A 153 27.24 19.04 20.59
C ASP A 153 28.24 18.72 19.46
N GLU A 154 27.90 17.75 18.59
CA GLU A 154 28.69 17.30 17.45
C GLU A 154 30.11 16.85 17.86
N ASP A 155 30.27 16.32 19.07
CA ASP A 155 31.56 15.86 19.58
C ASP A 155 31.96 14.46 19.03
N GLY A 156 31.05 13.83 18.27
CA GLY A 156 31.21 12.52 17.66
C GLY A 156 30.77 11.37 18.56
N PHE A 157 30.26 11.66 19.76
CA PHE A 157 29.71 10.69 20.70
C PHE A 157 28.20 10.92 20.87
N PRO A 158 27.37 9.87 20.78
CA PRO A 158 25.95 10.01 21.05
C PRO A 158 25.66 10.43 22.49
N ASP A 159 24.71 11.35 22.67
CA ASP A 159 24.27 11.84 23.99
C ASP A 159 23.63 10.72 24.84
N ASP A 160 22.76 9.92 24.22
CA ASP A 160 22.02 8.82 24.85
C ASP A 160 22.18 7.52 24.04
N PRO A 161 23.33 6.83 24.14
CA PRO A 161 23.64 5.66 23.31
C PRO A 161 22.84 4.40 23.67
N ASP A 162 22.12 4.41 24.80
CA ASP A 162 21.25 3.32 25.24
C ASP A 162 19.76 3.54 24.94
N THR A 163 19.42 4.60 24.20
CA THR A 163 18.05 4.99 23.84
C THR A 163 17.22 3.81 23.32
N TYR A 164 17.79 2.99 22.43
CA TYR A 164 17.08 1.84 21.86
C TYR A 164 16.62 0.86 22.94
N TYR A 165 17.40 0.63 24.00
CA TYR A 165 17.02 -0.32 25.05
C TYR A 165 15.88 0.18 25.92
N LYS A 166 15.95 1.45 26.28
CA LYS A 166 14.94 2.11 27.12
C LYS A 166 13.59 2.15 26.40
N ILE A 167 13.59 2.22 25.06
CA ILE A 167 12.35 2.36 24.28
C ILE A 167 11.86 1.03 23.73
N ALA A 168 12.76 0.21 23.20
CA ALA A 168 12.43 -0.91 22.32
C ALA A 168 12.71 -2.30 22.91
N THR A 169 13.33 -2.40 24.10
CA THR A 169 13.67 -3.72 24.70
C THR A 169 12.91 -4.00 25.99
N GLN A 170 12.23 -5.15 26.01
CA GLN A 170 11.58 -5.78 27.15
C GLN A 170 11.87 -7.30 27.15
N VAL A 171 11.09 -8.07 27.91
CA VAL A 171 11.04 -9.54 27.93
C VAL A 171 10.93 -10.07 26.49
N SER A 172 11.52 -11.23 26.22
CA SER A 172 11.73 -11.82 24.88
C SER A 172 10.52 -11.80 23.94
N GLU A 173 9.31 -11.89 24.48
CA GLU A 173 8.04 -12.03 23.74
C GLU A 173 7.65 -10.76 22.95
N ASP A 174 7.70 -9.57 23.57
CA ASP A 174 7.25 -8.31 22.95
C ASP A 174 8.31 -7.65 22.05
N SER A 175 9.51 -8.23 22.01
CA SER A 175 10.64 -7.69 21.25
C SER A 175 10.67 -8.15 19.79
N LEU A 176 9.93 -9.20 19.42
CA LEU A 176 9.96 -9.76 18.06
C LEU A 176 8.82 -9.18 17.22
N LEU A 177 9.21 -8.50 16.15
CA LEU A 177 8.32 -7.86 15.20
C LEU A 177 8.31 -8.63 13.88
N PHE A 178 7.15 -8.76 13.26
CA PHE A 178 6.97 -9.56 12.04
C PHE A 178 6.37 -8.77 10.87
N TRP A 179 6.76 -9.14 9.66
CA TRP A 179 6.23 -8.61 8.42
C TRP A 179 5.98 -9.72 7.42
N GLN A 180 4.90 -9.59 6.65
CA GLN A 180 4.57 -10.46 5.53
C GLN A 180 4.86 -9.74 4.21
N ARG A 181 5.36 -10.47 3.22
CA ARG A 181 5.56 -9.98 1.87
C ARG A 181 4.24 -10.06 1.08
N GLY A 182 3.78 -8.94 0.56
CA GLY A 182 2.63 -8.85 -0.34
C GLY A 182 2.95 -9.30 -1.77
N SER A 183 1.92 -9.35 -2.62
CA SER A 183 2.03 -9.66 -4.05
C SER A 183 2.81 -8.61 -4.84
N ASP A 184 2.82 -7.38 -4.33
CA ASP A 184 3.64 -6.24 -4.76
C ASP A 184 5.12 -6.37 -4.37
N GLY A 185 5.47 -7.39 -3.58
CA GLY A 185 6.81 -7.61 -3.05
C GLY A 185 7.14 -6.75 -1.83
N LEU A 186 6.22 -5.91 -1.35
CA LEU A 186 6.41 -5.04 -0.21
C LEU A 186 6.15 -5.77 1.11
N PHE A 187 6.87 -5.40 2.16
CA PHE A 187 6.69 -5.97 3.49
C PHE A 187 5.71 -5.14 4.31
N THR A 188 4.54 -5.71 4.60
CA THR A 188 3.54 -5.12 5.49
C THR A 188 3.63 -5.73 6.89
N PRO A 189 3.41 -4.94 7.95
CA PRO A 189 3.41 -5.46 9.32
C PRO A 189 2.37 -6.57 9.48
N TYR A 190 2.78 -7.67 10.10
CA TYR A 190 1.96 -8.88 10.26
C TYR A 190 2.03 -9.33 11.71
N ASN A 191 0.88 -9.63 12.32
CA ASN A 191 0.76 -9.93 13.75
C ASN A 191 0.18 -11.32 14.03
N GLU A 192 -0.25 -12.06 13.02
CA GLU A 192 -0.88 -13.38 13.16
C GLU A 192 0.15 -14.53 13.24
N VAL A 193 1.35 -14.24 13.74
CA VAL A 193 2.45 -15.22 13.88
C VAL A 193 2.36 -15.95 15.21
N TRP A 194 2.63 -17.26 15.20
CA TRP A 194 2.86 -18.06 16.40
C TRP A 194 4.35 -18.32 16.55
N VAL A 195 4.92 -17.95 17.69
CA VAL A 195 6.33 -18.16 18.00
C VAL A 195 6.48 -19.42 18.83
N TYR A 196 7.43 -20.26 18.43
CA TYR A 196 7.83 -21.48 19.13
C TYR A 196 9.29 -21.36 19.55
N GLU A 197 9.61 -21.73 20.79
CA GLU A 197 10.98 -21.73 21.30
C GLU A 197 11.78 -22.93 20.80
N THR A 198 11.16 -24.12 20.78
CA THR A 198 11.80 -25.35 20.32
C THR A 198 11.01 -26.04 19.19
N GLU A 199 11.69 -26.89 18.42
CA GLU A 199 11.04 -27.70 17.38
C GLU A 199 10.04 -28.70 17.97
N GLU A 200 10.31 -29.17 19.19
CA GLU A 200 9.42 -30.07 19.94
C GLU A 200 8.11 -29.36 20.27
N ASP A 201 8.14 -28.07 20.63
CA ASP A 201 6.93 -27.28 20.89
C ASP A 201 6.02 -27.19 19.66
N ARG A 202 6.64 -26.99 18.48
CA ARG A 202 5.94 -26.91 17.19
C ARG A 202 5.41 -28.27 16.72
N ALA A 203 6.17 -29.33 16.93
CA ALA A 203 5.81 -30.69 16.51
C ALA A 203 4.75 -31.33 17.40
N SER A 204 4.81 -31.08 18.72
CA SER A 204 3.92 -31.70 19.71
C SER A 204 2.61 -30.95 19.94
N ASN A 205 2.45 -29.73 19.43
CA ASN A 205 1.30 -28.84 19.71
C ASN A 205 1.02 -28.72 21.23
N VAL A 206 1.99 -28.21 21.98
CA VAL A 206 1.89 -28.03 23.44
C VAL A 206 0.59 -27.29 23.80
N GLY A 207 -0.28 -27.91 24.60
CA GLY A 207 -1.52 -27.27 25.10
C GLY A 207 -2.81 -27.47 24.28
N ALA A 208 -2.92 -28.56 23.51
CA ALA A 208 -4.18 -29.15 23.01
C ALA A 208 -4.98 -28.42 21.90
N VAL A 209 -4.44 -27.37 21.26
CA VAL A 209 -5.05 -26.83 20.03
C VAL A 209 -4.03 -26.88 18.89
N SER A 210 -4.25 -27.80 17.95
CA SER A 210 -3.52 -27.81 16.68
C SER A 210 -3.71 -26.47 15.98
N ALA A 211 -2.61 -25.86 15.54
CA ALA A 211 -2.68 -24.66 14.70
C ALA A 211 -3.57 -24.95 13.47
N PRO A 212 -4.57 -24.09 13.16
CA PRO A 212 -5.39 -24.28 11.97
C PRO A 212 -4.54 -24.16 10.70
N PRO A 213 -4.92 -24.83 9.61
CA PRO A 213 -4.29 -24.62 8.31
C PRO A 213 -4.29 -23.14 7.93
N GLY A 214 -3.16 -22.64 7.43
CA GLY A 214 -2.92 -21.22 7.16
C GLY A 214 -2.18 -20.46 8.27
N THR A 215 -1.94 -21.08 9.43
CA THR A 215 -1.18 -20.44 10.52
C THR A 215 0.29 -20.30 10.15
N VAL A 216 0.85 -19.11 10.37
CA VAL A 216 2.28 -18.84 10.20
C VAL A 216 2.97 -19.00 11.54
N ALA A 217 4.02 -19.80 11.57
CA ALA A 217 4.87 -20.03 12.73
C ALA A 217 6.27 -19.47 12.53
N PHE A 218 6.85 -18.93 13.59
CA PHE A 218 8.25 -18.54 13.67
C PHE A 218 8.95 -19.39 14.74
N GLN A 219 10.01 -20.08 14.34
CA GLN A 219 10.81 -20.89 15.23
C GLN A 219 12.05 -20.09 15.66
N ILE A 220 12.22 -19.89 16.96
CA ILE A 220 13.44 -19.28 17.50
C ILE A 220 14.61 -20.25 17.34
N ALA A 221 15.81 -19.71 17.09
CA ALA A 221 17.02 -20.51 17.03
C ALA A 221 17.28 -21.20 18.37
N SER A 222 17.28 -22.53 18.37
CA SER A 222 18.11 -23.29 19.30
C SER A 222 19.53 -23.40 18.73
N ASP A 223 20.52 -23.73 19.55
CA ASP A 223 21.98 -23.73 19.26
C ASP A 223 22.44 -24.41 17.95
N LYS A 224 21.54 -25.10 17.22
CA LYS A 224 21.84 -25.86 16.01
C LYS A 224 20.97 -25.54 14.78
N LYS A 225 19.99 -24.62 14.84
CA LYS A 225 19.14 -24.28 13.67
C LYS A 225 18.89 -22.76 13.54
N PRO A 226 18.82 -22.21 12.32
CA PRO A 226 18.51 -20.81 12.11
C PRO A 226 17.04 -20.49 12.44
N GLU A 227 16.80 -19.25 12.89
CA GLU A 227 15.45 -18.67 13.02
C GLU A 227 14.72 -18.78 11.67
N THR A 228 13.59 -19.49 11.63
CA THR A 228 12.90 -19.86 10.38
C THR A 228 11.39 -19.75 10.49
N PHE A 229 10.76 -19.41 9.36
CA PHE A 229 9.30 -19.36 9.24
C PHE A 229 8.74 -20.66 8.69
N TRP A 230 7.54 -21.00 9.14
CA TRP A 230 6.80 -22.19 8.75
C TRP A 230 5.33 -21.85 8.51
N LEU A 231 4.68 -22.53 7.58
CA LEU A 231 3.26 -22.40 7.29
C LEU A 231 2.58 -23.74 7.60
N ARG A 232 1.50 -23.71 8.37
CA ARG A 232 0.69 -24.90 8.63
C ARG A 232 -0.17 -25.21 7.41
N THR A 233 0.06 -26.35 6.77
CA THR A 233 -0.86 -26.91 5.76
C THR A 233 -1.87 -27.83 6.43
N ALA A 234 -2.78 -28.43 5.65
CA ALA A 234 -3.78 -29.37 6.17
C ALA A 234 -3.13 -30.54 6.93
N ASN A 235 -1.94 -30.98 6.49
CA ASN A 235 -1.31 -32.20 6.98
C ASN A 235 -0.01 -31.92 7.75
N ASP A 236 0.81 -30.98 7.29
CA ASP A 236 2.15 -30.78 7.85
C ASP A 236 2.56 -29.29 7.92
N TRP A 237 3.76 -29.01 8.41
CA TRP A 237 4.37 -27.69 8.38
C TRP A 237 5.36 -27.57 7.22
N GLU A 238 5.16 -26.57 6.38
CA GLU A 238 6.06 -26.26 5.26
C GLU A 238 6.94 -25.05 5.58
N GLN A 239 8.25 -25.20 5.39
CA GLN A 239 9.19 -24.11 5.63
C GLN A 239 9.01 -23.00 4.59
N GLN A 240 8.91 -21.76 5.05
CA GLN A 240 8.73 -20.58 4.20
C GLN A 240 10.04 -19.82 4.04
N TYR A 241 10.42 -19.57 2.78
CA TYR A 241 11.58 -18.77 2.43
C TYR A 241 11.14 -17.43 1.83
N ARG A 242 11.70 -16.32 2.32
CA ARG A 242 11.51 -14.96 1.77
C ARG A 242 10.08 -14.40 1.79
N GLY A 243 9.08 -15.15 2.24
CA GLY A 243 7.70 -14.69 2.41
C GLY A 243 7.50 -13.83 3.65
N TYR A 244 8.34 -14.00 4.67
CA TYR A 244 8.24 -13.31 5.95
C TYR A 244 9.59 -12.75 6.38
N ARG A 245 9.54 -11.70 7.19
CA ARG A 245 10.70 -11.07 7.81
C ARG A 245 10.41 -10.86 9.29
N PHE A 246 11.44 -10.97 10.11
CA PHE A 246 11.41 -10.53 11.51
C PHE A 246 12.49 -9.49 11.78
N ALA A 247 12.30 -8.74 12.85
CA ALA A 247 13.30 -7.85 13.45
C ALA A 247 13.04 -7.77 14.95
N ARG A 248 14.02 -7.27 15.71
CA ARG A 248 13.85 -6.98 17.13
C ARG A 248 13.54 -5.50 17.34
N GLY A 249 12.58 -5.17 18.18
CA GLY A 249 12.18 -3.79 18.49
C GLY A 249 10.80 -3.69 19.14
N ARG A 250 10.19 -2.51 19.04
CA ARG A 250 8.85 -2.20 19.58
C ARG A 250 7.88 -1.84 18.46
N GLY A 251 6.70 -2.46 18.45
CA GLY A 251 5.69 -2.24 17.42
C GLY A 251 4.42 -3.06 17.68
N SER A 252 3.33 -2.73 16.98
CA SER A 252 2.06 -3.46 17.06
C SER A 252 2.09 -4.80 16.31
N ASN A 253 3.17 -5.11 15.61
CA ASN A 253 3.35 -6.32 14.82
C ASN A 253 4.10 -7.42 15.59
N VAL A 254 3.81 -7.53 16.88
CA VAL A 254 4.24 -8.66 17.71
C VAL A 254 3.49 -9.92 17.30
N ALA A 255 4.05 -11.08 17.66
CA ALA A 255 3.38 -12.35 17.49
C ALA A 255 2.03 -12.35 18.21
N ARG A 256 1.03 -13.04 17.67
CA ARG A 256 -0.22 -13.31 18.38
C ARG A 256 0.07 -14.30 19.51
N GLN A 257 0.75 -15.38 19.10
CA GLN A 257 1.03 -16.64 19.79
C GLN A 257 2.42 -16.73 20.39
N TRP A 258 2.63 -16.96 21.69
CA TRP A 258 3.91 -17.49 22.18
C TRP A 258 3.71 -18.88 22.80
N VAL A 259 4.45 -19.87 22.31
CA VAL A 259 4.32 -21.28 22.71
C VAL A 259 5.66 -21.79 23.23
N VAL A 260 5.65 -22.31 24.46
CA VAL A 260 6.83 -22.83 25.16
C VAL A 260 6.51 -24.16 25.82
N ALA A 261 7.54 -24.94 26.14
CA ALA A 261 7.42 -26.16 26.93
C ALA A 261 6.78 -25.85 28.30
N GLY A 262 5.47 -26.10 28.42
CA GLY A 262 4.70 -25.88 29.64
C GLY A 262 3.53 -24.90 29.53
N GLY A 263 3.30 -24.24 28.39
CA GLY A 263 2.11 -23.39 28.22
C GLY A 263 2.14 -22.46 27.00
N ARG A 264 1.14 -21.59 26.93
CA ARG A 264 0.97 -20.61 25.85
C ARG A 264 0.58 -19.24 26.39
N SER A 265 1.22 -18.20 25.89
CA SER A 265 0.87 -16.80 26.12
C SER A 265 0.20 -16.25 24.86
N THR A 266 -0.94 -15.56 25.01
CA THR A 266 -1.56 -14.82 23.90
C THR A 266 -1.26 -13.35 24.09
N LEU A 267 -0.53 -12.78 23.14
CA LEU A 267 -0.22 -11.36 23.12
C LEU A 267 -1.33 -10.64 22.35
N THR A 268 -1.64 -9.42 22.77
CA THR A 268 -2.61 -8.58 22.06
C THR A 268 -1.85 -7.62 21.15
N PRO A 269 -1.97 -7.73 19.82
CA PRO A 269 -1.22 -6.89 18.86
C PRO A 269 -1.58 -5.39 18.85
N GLU A 270 -2.28 -4.88 19.86
CA GLU A 270 -2.69 -3.48 19.95
C GLU A 270 -1.69 -2.62 20.77
N GLY A 271 -0.70 -3.25 21.41
CA GLY A 271 -0.11 -2.73 22.66
C GLY A 271 1.03 -1.70 22.60
N SER A 272 1.54 -1.21 21.46
CA SER A 272 2.74 -0.36 21.52
C SER A 272 2.91 0.68 20.41
N THR A 273 1.85 1.36 19.99
CA THR A 273 2.02 2.52 19.10
C THR A 273 2.79 3.63 19.82
N LEU A 274 3.96 3.99 19.29
CA LEU A 274 4.72 5.11 19.79
C LEU A 274 4.06 6.42 19.36
N ASN A 275 4.01 7.36 20.30
CA ASN A 275 3.72 8.75 20.04
C ASN A 275 5.05 9.47 19.88
N PHE A 276 5.26 10.05 18.72
CA PHE A 276 6.49 10.72 18.35
C PHE A 276 6.16 12.02 17.65
N GLN A 277 7.12 12.93 17.67
CA GLN A 277 7.11 14.16 16.88
C GLN A 277 8.26 14.08 15.89
N TRP A 278 7.98 14.29 14.61
CA TRP A 278 9.01 14.54 13.62
C TRP A 278 9.13 16.05 13.43
N LYS A 279 10.34 16.58 13.62
CA LYS A 279 10.69 17.96 13.29
C LYS A 279 11.50 17.95 12.01
N HIS A 280 10.90 18.49 10.96
CA HIS A 280 11.53 18.65 9.65
C HIS A 280 12.00 20.09 9.49
N TYR A 281 13.27 20.28 9.17
CA TYR A 281 13.81 21.58 8.81
C TYR A 281 13.99 21.63 7.30
N ALA A 282 12.97 22.18 6.62
CA ALA A 282 13.05 22.43 5.19
C ALA A 282 14.09 23.53 4.89
N PRO A 283 15.02 23.32 3.93
CA PRO A 283 15.82 24.43 3.41
C PRO A 283 14.91 25.50 2.79
N SER A 284 15.37 26.76 2.75
CA SER A 284 14.58 27.94 2.35
C SER A 284 13.76 27.76 1.06
N ASP A 285 14.29 26.95 0.14
CA ASP A 285 13.78 26.81 -1.21
C ASP A 285 12.76 25.67 -1.36
N HIS A 286 12.67 24.76 -0.38
CA HIS A 286 11.81 23.56 -0.45
C HIS A 286 10.83 23.50 0.75
N ARG A 287 9.87 24.42 0.81
CA ARG A 287 8.78 24.32 1.80
C ARG A 287 7.84 23.17 1.44
N VAL A 288 7.63 22.24 2.38
CA VAL A 288 6.57 21.25 2.30
C VAL A 288 5.25 21.95 2.62
N ASP A 289 4.43 22.23 1.61
CA ASP A 289 3.05 22.71 1.80
C ASP A 289 2.11 21.49 1.85
N PRO A 290 1.52 21.17 3.02
CA PRO A 290 0.57 20.07 3.17
C PRO A 290 -0.84 20.41 2.65
N SER A 291 -1.07 21.59 2.08
CA SER A 291 -2.38 21.98 1.55
C SER A 291 -2.80 21.08 0.38
N LYS A 292 -4.12 20.93 0.18
CA LYS A 292 -4.67 20.25 -1.00
C LYS A 292 -4.27 21.04 -2.24
N THR A 293 -3.30 20.55 -3.01
CA THR A 293 -2.81 21.22 -4.22
C THR A 293 -3.50 20.71 -5.48
N ASN A 294 -3.99 19.47 -5.47
CA ASN A 294 -4.62 18.84 -6.62
C ASN A 294 -5.98 18.21 -6.27
N ILE A 295 -6.97 18.38 -7.14
CA ILE A 295 -8.30 17.77 -7.03
C ILE A 295 -8.45 16.79 -8.19
N ILE A 296 -8.63 15.52 -7.86
CA ILE A 296 -8.81 14.41 -8.80
C ILE A 296 -10.29 14.01 -8.78
N ASP A 297 -10.99 14.31 -9.87
CA ASP A 297 -12.36 13.84 -10.09
C ASP A 297 -12.34 12.41 -10.63
N MET A 298 -12.99 11.49 -9.92
CA MET A 298 -13.11 10.08 -10.30
C MET A 298 -14.57 9.78 -10.70
N PHE A 299 -14.78 9.46 -11.97
CA PHE A 299 -16.08 9.02 -12.48
C PHE A 299 -16.24 7.51 -12.33
N VAL A 300 -17.30 7.08 -11.64
CA VAL A 300 -17.53 5.65 -11.37
C VAL A 300 -18.90 5.21 -11.87
N LEU A 301 -18.90 4.18 -12.71
CA LEU A 301 -20.09 3.41 -13.07
C LEU A 301 -20.14 2.16 -12.20
N THR A 302 -21.21 1.99 -11.44
CA THR A 302 -21.42 0.78 -10.63
C THR A 302 -22.18 -0.27 -11.42
N TYR A 303 -21.83 -1.54 -11.22
CA TYR A 303 -22.51 -2.67 -11.86
C TYR A 303 -24.03 -2.65 -11.60
N GLU A 304 -24.45 -2.36 -10.37
CA GLU A 304 -25.86 -2.29 -9.99
C GLU A 304 -26.60 -1.22 -10.81
N TYR A 305 -26.00 -0.05 -10.97
CA TYR A 305 -26.61 1.03 -11.75
C TYR A 305 -26.72 0.67 -13.25
N ASP A 306 -25.66 0.12 -13.87
CA ASP A 306 -25.72 -0.35 -15.26
C ASP A 306 -26.79 -1.43 -15.44
N PHE A 307 -26.85 -2.40 -14.53
CA PHE A 307 -27.85 -3.47 -14.57
C PHE A 307 -29.28 -2.93 -14.52
N LEU A 308 -29.59 -2.03 -13.58
CA LEU A 308 -30.90 -1.41 -13.44
C LEU A 308 -31.29 -0.60 -14.69
N VAL A 309 -30.34 0.14 -15.27
CA VAL A 309 -30.59 0.91 -16.51
C VAL A 309 -30.87 -0.03 -17.67
N ARG A 310 -30.10 -1.10 -17.85
CA ARG A 310 -30.34 -2.10 -18.91
C ARG A 310 -31.67 -2.83 -18.73
N GLN A 311 -32.04 -3.14 -17.48
CA GLN A 311 -33.35 -3.72 -17.16
C GLN A 311 -34.49 -2.75 -17.48
N TRP A 312 -34.34 -1.48 -17.11
CA TRP A 312 -35.30 -0.42 -17.43
C TRP A 312 -35.49 -0.26 -18.95
N ILE A 313 -34.42 -0.35 -19.74
CA ILE A 313 -34.49 -0.32 -21.20
C ILE A 313 -35.30 -1.50 -21.75
N ARG A 314 -35.06 -2.71 -21.24
CA ARG A 314 -35.82 -3.92 -21.64
C ARG A 314 -37.31 -3.83 -21.27
N ASN A 315 -37.63 -3.11 -20.21
CA ASN A 315 -39.00 -2.86 -19.75
C ASN A 315 -39.69 -1.69 -20.48
N GLY A 316 -39.17 -1.26 -21.64
CA GLY A 316 -39.78 -0.22 -22.48
C GLY A 316 -39.37 1.20 -22.14
N ALA A 317 -38.35 1.39 -21.29
CA ALA A 317 -37.66 2.66 -21.06
C ALA A 317 -38.58 3.85 -20.70
N ASN A 318 -39.61 3.62 -19.88
CA ASN A 318 -40.54 4.68 -19.46
C ASN A 318 -39.81 5.79 -18.67
N PRO A 319 -39.84 7.06 -19.10
CA PRO A 319 -39.13 8.15 -18.43
C PRO A 319 -39.45 8.32 -16.94
N LYS A 320 -40.65 7.92 -16.49
CA LYS A 320 -41.08 8.02 -15.08
C LYS A 320 -40.35 7.05 -14.15
N ASP A 321 -39.91 5.91 -14.67
CA ASP A 321 -39.32 4.82 -13.88
C ASP A 321 -37.79 4.74 -14.06
N LYS A 322 -37.18 5.86 -14.50
CA LYS A 322 -35.75 5.93 -14.78
C LYS A 322 -34.92 5.70 -13.50
N PRO A 323 -34.00 4.71 -13.50
CA PRO A 323 -33.09 4.50 -12.38
C PRO A 323 -32.27 5.74 -12.08
N GLN A 324 -32.08 6.03 -10.79
CA GLN A 324 -31.27 7.15 -10.34
C GLN A 324 -29.82 6.70 -10.16
N PRO A 325 -28.84 7.52 -10.56
CA PRO A 325 -27.43 7.23 -10.29
C PRO A 325 -27.16 7.24 -8.77
N PRO A 326 -26.13 6.52 -8.31
CA PRO A 326 -25.72 6.54 -6.91
C PRO A 326 -25.28 7.96 -6.50
N THR A 327 -25.46 8.29 -5.21
CA THR A 327 -25.03 9.59 -4.68
C THR A 327 -23.53 9.61 -4.42
N GLU A 328 -22.91 10.79 -4.45
CA GLU A 328 -21.48 10.97 -4.16
C GLU A 328 -21.10 10.41 -2.78
N THR A 329 -21.99 10.55 -1.78
CA THR A 329 -21.80 9.98 -0.44
C THR A 329 -21.80 8.45 -0.44
N ALA A 330 -22.68 7.82 -1.22
CA ALA A 330 -22.72 6.37 -1.35
C ALA A 330 -21.45 5.84 -2.04
N LEU A 331 -20.98 6.53 -3.08
CA LEU A 331 -19.73 6.19 -3.76
C LEU A 331 -18.52 6.34 -2.83
N ARG A 332 -18.42 7.46 -2.08
CA ARG A 332 -17.37 7.66 -1.08
C ARG A 332 -17.36 6.58 0.00
N THR A 333 -18.53 6.14 0.45
CA THR A 333 -18.62 5.07 1.46
C THR A 333 -18.13 3.73 0.90
N THR A 334 -18.40 3.45 -0.38
CA THR A 334 -18.03 2.18 -1.03
C THR A 334 -16.55 2.15 -1.43
N PHE A 335 -16.03 3.26 -1.96
CA PHE A 335 -14.68 3.34 -2.54
C PHE A 335 -13.67 4.09 -1.67
N GLY A 336 -14.05 4.53 -0.47
CA GLY A 336 -13.19 5.33 0.41
C GLY A 336 -11.87 4.66 0.81
N ASN A 337 -11.77 3.33 0.75
CA ASN A 337 -10.52 2.61 0.98
C ASN A 337 -9.42 3.02 -0.01
N TYR A 338 -9.77 3.42 -1.23
CA TYR A 338 -8.82 3.86 -2.24
C TYR A 338 -8.19 5.23 -1.92
N GLU A 339 -8.82 6.04 -1.06
CA GLU A 339 -8.26 7.30 -0.60
C GLU A 339 -6.99 7.11 0.25
N SER A 340 -6.72 5.89 0.73
CA SER A 340 -5.47 5.59 1.45
C SER A 340 -4.23 5.52 0.55
N PHE A 341 -4.41 5.40 -0.76
CA PHE A 341 -3.33 5.33 -1.75
C PHE A 341 -3.01 6.69 -2.40
N LYS A 342 -3.82 7.72 -2.16
CA LYS A 342 -3.56 9.07 -2.68
C LYS A 342 -2.42 9.76 -1.92
N MET A 343 -1.76 10.70 -2.57
CA MET A 343 -0.77 11.54 -1.89
C MET A 343 -1.46 12.49 -0.92
N PHE A 344 -0.74 12.94 0.13
CA PHE A 344 -1.32 13.79 1.17
C PHE A 344 -1.93 15.09 0.61
N SER A 345 -1.32 15.64 -0.43
CA SER A 345 -1.72 16.87 -1.12
C SER A 345 -2.90 16.70 -2.10
N ASP A 346 -3.32 15.48 -2.39
CA ASP A 346 -4.36 15.23 -3.39
C ASP A 346 -5.70 15.00 -2.72
N GLU A 347 -6.77 15.55 -3.30
CA GLU A 347 -8.14 15.25 -2.92
C GLU A 347 -8.84 14.46 -4.01
N ILE A 348 -9.43 13.32 -3.67
CA ILE A 348 -10.25 12.54 -4.59
C ILE A 348 -11.72 12.88 -4.35
N ILE A 349 -12.44 13.24 -5.42
CA ILE A 349 -13.88 13.46 -5.43
C ILE A 349 -14.53 12.37 -6.28
N TRP A 350 -15.48 11.65 -5.68
CA TRP A 350 -16.22 10.58 -6.36
C TRP A 350 -17.48 11.14 -7.00
N ARG A 351 -17.58 11.00 -8.33
CA ARG A 351 -18.76 11.44 -9.09
C ARG A 351 -19.43 10.26 -9.79
N PRO A 352 -20.77 10.18 -9.79
CA PRO A 352 -21.46 9.15 -10.54
C PRO A 352 -21.43 9.44 -12.04
N VAL A 353 -21.29 8.38 -12.84
CA VAL A 353 -21.42 8.44 -14.30
C VAL A 353 -22.86 8.69 -14.72
N ARG A 354 -23.04 9.39 -15.84
CA ARG A 354 -24.34 9.64 -16.47
C ARG A 354 -24.44 8.93 -17.82
N TYR A 355 -25.61 8.40 -18.13
CA TYR A 355 -25.87 7.84 -19.45
C TYR A 355 -26.44 8.89 -20.39
N LYS A 356 -25.92 8.90 -21.62
CA LYS A 356 -26.48 9.61 -22.77
C LYS A 356 -27.26 8.61 -23.63
N PHE A 357 -28.58 8.75 -23.59
CA PHE A 357 -29.50 7.85 -24.29
C PHE A 357 -29.58 8.21 -25.78
N LEU A 358 -29.51 7.19 -26.64
CA LEU A 358 -29.57 7.36 -28.10
C LEU A 358 -30.77 6.64 -28.72
N PHE A 359 -31.27 7.21 -29.82
CA PHE A 359 -32.21 6.68 -30.83
C PHE A 359 -33.66 6.41 -30.42
N GLY A 360 -33.89 5.86 -29.23
CA GLY A 360 -35.23 5.51 -28.76
C GLY A 360 -36.04 6.69 -28.25
N LYS A 361 -37.29 6.43 -27.86
CA LYS A 361 -38.23 7.45 -27.33
C LYS A 361 -37.73 8.15 -26.06
N SER A 362 -36.84 7.50 -25.32
CA SER A 362 -36.29 7.98 -24.04
C SER A 362 -35.02 8.82 -24.21
N ALA A 363 -34.49 8.90 -25.44
CA ALA A 363 -33.43 9.82 -25.79
C ALA A 363 -33.96 11.26 -25.89
N ASP A 364 -33.07 12.24 -25.69
CA ASP A 364 -33.38 13.65 -25.92
C ASP A 364 -33.88 13.84 -27.36
N PHE A 365 -34.80 14.78 -27.57
CA PHE A 365 -35.49 14.94 -28.86
C PHE A 365 -34.53 15.09 -30.06
N GLY A 366 -33.37 15.72 -29.87
CA GLY A 366 -32.33 15.86 -30.91
C GLY A 366 -31.55 14.58 -31.22
N LEU A 367 -31.59 13.57 -30.34
CA LEU A 367 -30.85 12.30 -30.45
C LEU A 367 -31.76 11.12 -30.83
N GLN A 368 -33.05 11.38 -31.04
CA GLN A 368 -34.01 10.37 -31.50
C GLN A 368 -33.86 10.15 -33.01
N ALA A 369 -33.79 8.88 -33.42
CA ALA A 369 -33.61 8.54 -34.83
C ALA A 369 -34.33 7.25 -35.20
N THR A 370 -34.54 7.07 -36.51
CA THR A 370 -35.06 5.86 -37.12
C THR A 370 -34.02 5.28 -38.07
N PHE A 371 -33.76 3.99 -37.95
CA PHE A 371 -32.90 3.26 -38.86
C PHE A 371 -33.73 2.82 -40.07
N LYS A 372 -33.27 3.18 -41.26
CA LYS A 372 -33.83 2.74 -42.54
C LYS A 372 -32.93 1.69 -43.14
N VAL A 373 -33.49 0.52 -43.38
CA VAL A 373 -32.71 -0.67 -43.77
C VAL A 373 -33.28 -1.29 -45.03
N VAL A 374 -32.40 -1.61 -45.97
CA VAL A 374 -32.73 -2.38 -47.17
C VAL A 374 -32.34 -3.83 -46.93
N LYS A 375 -33.32 -4.72 -47.00
CA LYS A 375 -33.13 -6.17 -46.83
C LYS A 375 -32.60 -6.80 -48.12
N LEU A 376 -31.72 -7.80 -48.00
CA LEU A 376 -31.27 -8.57 -49.16
C LEU A 376 -32.42 -9.45 -49.70
N PRO A 377 -32.64 -9.50 -51.03
CA PRO A 377 -33.67 -10.36 -51.63
C PRO A 377 -33.45 -11.86 -51.34
N THR A 378 -32.21 -12.26 -51.04
CA THR A 378 -31.81 -13.63 -50.73
C THR A 378 -31.97 -14.02 -49.25
N SER A 379 -32.36 -13.07 -48.38
CA SER A 379 -32.49 -13.34 -46.94
C SER A 379 -33.73 -14.19 -46.64
N THR A 380 -33.55 -15.25 -45.85
CA THR A 380 -34.63 -16.13 -45.38
C THR A 380 -35.30 -15.65 -44.09
N LEU A 381 -34.78 -14.58 -43.47
CA LEU A 381 -35.33 -14.06 -42.22
C LEU A 381 -36.66 -13.35 -42.46
N SER A 382 -37.59 -13.45 -41.52
CA SER A 382 -38.79 -12.61 -41.53
C SER A 382 -38.44 -11.14 -41.23
N ASP A 383 -39.36 -10.24 -41.55
CA ASP A 383 -39.16 -8.80 -41.30
C ASP A 383 -39.09 -8.48 -39.81
N GLY A 384 -39.84 -9.22 -38.97
CA GLY A 384 -39.76 -9.12 -37.52
C GLY A 384 -38.41 -9.58 -36.97
N GLU A 385 -37.92 -10.74 -37.44
CA GLU A 385 -36.61 -11.26 -37.05
C GLU A 385 -35.46 -10.34 -37.49
N THR A 386 -35.56 -9.77 -38.70
CA THR A 386 -34.55 -8.82 -39.22
C THR A 386 -34.46 -7.59 -38.33
N LYS A 387 -35.61 -7.00 -37.95
CA LYS A 387 -35.65 -5.83 -37.04
C LYS A 387 -35.09 -6.17 -35.66
N ALA A 388 -35.46 -7.32 -35.09
CA ALA A 388 -34.95 -7.76 -33.80
C ALA A 388 -33.43 -7.99 -33.83
N ALA A 389 -32.92 -8.61 -34.89
CA ALA A 389 -31.49 -8.86 -35.08
C ALA A 389 -30.68 -7.55 -35.15
N ILE A 390 -31.21 -6.53 -35.86
CA ILE A 390 -30.59 -5.20 -35.93
C ILE A 390 -30.53 -4.55 -34.54
N VAL A 391 -31.64 -4.55 -33.80
CA VAL A 391 -31.69 -3.97 -32.45
C VAL A 391 -30.71 -4.67 -31.51
N ASN A 392 -30.60 -6.00 -31.60
CA ASN A 392 -29.62 -6.77 -30.81
C ASN A 392 -28.18 -6.41 -31.17
N ALA A 393 -27.86 -6.25 -32.46
CA ALA A 393 -26.54 -5.82 -32.91
C ALA A 393 -26.21 -4.39 -32.42
N ILE A 394 -27.16 -3.46 -32.49
CA ILE A 394 -26.99 -2.10 -31.95
C ILE A 394 -26.74 -2.16 -30.44
N ASN A 395 -27.52 -2.93 -29.69
CA ASN A 395 -27.35 -3.02 -28.24
C ASN A 395 -26.02 -3.68 -27.84
N ALA A 396 -25.52 -4.63 -28.63
CA ALA A 396 -24.19 -5.23 -28.42
C ALA A 396 -23.05 -4.25 -28.70
N TYR A 397 -23.22 -3.37 -29.69
CA TYR A 397 -22.25 -2.31 -29.99
C TYR A 397 -22.09 -1.32 -28.83
N PHE A 398 -23.19 -0.97 -28.13
CA PHE A 398 -23.16 -0.13 -26.93
C PHE A 398 -22.95 -0.94 -25.63
N SER A 399 -22.12 -1.98 -25.67
CA SER A 399 -21.63 -2.63 -24.43
C SER A 399 -20.62 -1.72 -23.73
N THR A 400 -20.59 -1.73 -22.40
CA THR A 400 -19.60 -0.98 -21.61
C THR A 400 -18.16 -1.43 -21.88
N ASP A 401 -17.96 -2.61 -22.46
CA ASP A 401 -16.63 -3.16 -22.76
C ASP A 401 -15.98 -2.51 -24.00
N TYR A 402 -16.76 -1.80 -24.81
CA TYR A 402 -16.30 -1.21 -26.08
C TYR A 402 -16.25 0.33 -26.07
N TRP A 403 -16.64 0.95 -24.95
CA TRP A 403 -16.83 2.40 -24.86
C TRP A 403 -16.13 2.97 -23.64
N ASP A 404 -15.33 3.99 -23.86
CA ASP A 404 -14.74 4.80 -22.80
C ASP A 404 -15.51 6.13 -22.60
N PHE A 405 -15.27 6.77 -21.45
CA PHE A 405 -15.92 8.05 -21.12
C PHE A 405 -15.41 9.19 -21.99
N GLY A 406 -16.34 10.03 -22.47
CA GLY A 406 -15.99 11.21 -23.28
C GLY A 406 -15.61 10.91 -24.73
N GLU A 407 -15.80 9.68 -25.21
CA GLU A 407 -15.60 9.35 -26.62
C GLU A 407 -16.70 9.95 -27.52
N THR A 408 -16.39 9.99 -28.81
CA THR A 408 -17.32 10.45 -29.85
C THR A 408 -17.86 9.26 -30.63
N PHE A 409 -19.18 9.18 -30.75
CA PHE A 409 -19.86 8.17 -31.54
C PHE A 409 -19.92 8.57 -33.02
N TYR A 410 -19.47 7.67 -33.89
CA TYR A 410 -19.62 7.78 -35.34
C TYR A 410 -20.60 6.73 -35.88
N PHE A 411 -21.64 7.18 -36.58
CA PHE A 411 -22.64 6.29 -37.17
C PHE A 411 -22.03 5.32 -38.22
N THR A 412 -21.01 5.74 -38.94
CA THR A 412 -20.33 4.90 -39.94
C THR A 412 -19.74 3.63 -39.33
N GLU A 413 -19.25 3.71 -38.09
CA GLU A 413 -18.71 2.56 -37.35
C GLU A 413 -19.82 1.61 -36.92
N LEU A 414 -20.93 2.15 -36.39
CA LEU A 414 -22.12 1.37 -36.09
C LEU A 414 -22.68 0.68 -37.34
N ALA A 415 -22.77 1.40 -38.46
CA ALA A 415 -23.24 0.84 -39.72
C ALA A 415 -22.35 -0.31 -40.20
N ALA A 416 -21.02 -0.14 -40.14
CA ALA A 416 -20.06 -1.19 -40.48
C ALA A 416 -20.18 -2.41 -39.54
N TYR A 417 -20.35 -2.18 -38.23
CA TYR A 417 -20.55 -3.24 -37.24
C TYR A 417 -21.82 -4.05 -37.53
N VAL A 418 -22.94 -3.37 -37.77
CA VAL A 418 -24.22 -4.04 -38.09
C VAL A 418 -24.13 -4.80 -39.41
N HIS A 419 -23.49 -4.24 -40.43
CA HIS A 419 -23.27 -4.92 -41.72
C HIS A 419 -22.42 -6.18 -41.59
N ASN A 420 -21.38 -6.16 -40.76
CA ASN A 420 -20.54 -7.34 -40.52
C ASN A 420 -21.33 -8.46 -39.82
N GLN A 421 -22.17 -8.10 -38.84
CA GLN A 421 -22.98 -9.07 -38.10
C GLN A 421 -24.15 -9.64 -38.93
N LEU A 422 -24.72 -8.84 -39.85
CA LEU A 422 -25.92 -9.19 -40.62
C LEU A 422 -25.66 -9.19 -42.14
N SER A 423 -24.45 -9.59 -42.55
CA SER A 423 -23.97 -9.55 -43.94
C SER A 423 -24.81 -10.33 -44.93
N THR A 424 -25.46 -11.41 -44.49
CA THR A 424 -26.34 -12.26 -45.33
C THR A 424 -27.78 -11.75 -45.38
N SER A 425 -28.13 -10.75 -44.57
CA SER A 425 -29.51 -10.32 -44.36
C SER A 425 -29.78 -8.87 -44.79
N ILE A 426 -28.77 -8.00 -44.74
CA ILE A 426 -28.92 -6.55 -44.97
C ILE A 426 -28.05 -6.11 -46.15
N ALA A 427 -28.61 -5.26 -47.00
CA ALA A 427 -27.88 -4.63 -48.11
C ALA A 427 -27.40 -3.22 -47.76
N SER A 428 -28.17 -2.46 -46.97
CA SER A 428 -27.83 -1.08 -46.56
C SER A 428 -28.53 -0.71 -45.26
N ILE A 429 -27.85 0.06 -44.40
CA ILE A 429 -28.42 0.67 -43.19
C ILE A 429 -28.07 2.16 -43.17
N VAL A 430 -29.07 2.99 -42.89
CA VAL A 430 -28.94 4.44 -42.79
C VAL A 430 -29.70 4.95 -41.57
N ILE A 431 -29.13 5.94 -40.86
CA ILE A 431 -29.81 6.66 -39.79
C ILE A 431 -30.51 7.90 -40.34
N VAL A 432 -31.75 8.14 -39.89
CA VAL A 432 -32.50 9.36 -40.19
C VAL A 432 -33.02 9.92 -38.86
N PRO A 433 -32.65 11.16 -38.48
CA PRO A 433 -33.16 11.78 -37.25
C PRO A 433 -34.67 12.05 -37.35
N LEU A 434 -35.34 12.04 -36.20
CA LEU A 434 -36.79 12.26 -36.11
C LEU A 434 -37.18 13.75 -36.08
N THR A 435 -36.21 14.66 -35.93
CA THR A 435 -36.45 16.10 -35.93
C THR A 435 -37.05 16.56 -37.27
N ASN A 436 -37.99 17.51 -37.22
CA ASN A 436 -38.71 18.00 -38.41
C ASN A 436 -37.79 18.74 -39.41
N ASP A 437 -36.71 19.34 -38.92
CA ASP A 437 -35.69 20.02 -39.72
C ASP A 437 -34.47 19.14 -40.05
N GLY A 438 -34.41 17.92 -39.48
CA GLY A 438 -33.29 17.00 -39.62
C GLY A 438 -33.19 16.42 -41.02
N SER A 439 -32.01 16.55 -41.63
CA SER A 439 -31.70 16.02 -42.95
C SER A 439 -30.74 14.83 -42.86
N PHE A 440 -30.61 14.06 -43.94
CA PHE A 440 -29.59 13.03 -44.03
C PHE A 440 -28.19 13.64 -43.82
N GLY A 441 -27.47 13.13 -42.81
CA GLY A 441 -26.17 13.68 -42.37
C GLY A 441 -26.20 14.17 -40.92
N ASP A 442 -27.37 14.56 -40.41
CA ASP A 442 -27.53 14.96 -39.02
C ASP A 442 -27.59 13.72 -38.10
N GLY A 443 -26.79 13.72 -37.02
CA GLY A 443 -26.66 12.59 -36.10
C GLY A 443 -25.65 11.51 -36.52
N PHE A 444 -24.80 11.81 -37.52
CA PHE A 444 -23.66 10.95 -37.88
C PHE A 444 -22.54 10.97 -36.85
N GLU A 445 -22.45 12.07 -36.10
CA GLU A 445 -21.51 12.23 -35.01
C GLU A 445 -22.27 12.69 -33.75
N VAL A 446 -22.02 12.03 -32.63
CA VAL A 446 -22.52 12.46 -31.32
C VAL A 446 -21.36 12.42 -30.35
N SER A 447 -21.04 13.55 -29.72
CA SER A 447 -19.99 13.61 -28.69
C SER A 447 -20.57 13.42 -27.28
N CYS A 448 -19.82 12.73 -26.41
CA CYS A 448 -20.11 12.65 -24.99
C CYS A 448 -19.32 13.69 -24.20
N ARG A 449 -19.84 14.05 -23.02
CA ARG A 449 -19.03 14.74 -22.00
C ARG A 449 -18.12 13.74 -21.29
N SER A 450 -17.12 14.25 -20.58
CA SER A 450 -16.17 13.41 -19.82
C SER A 450 -16.82 12.59 -18.70
N ASP A 451 -18.04 12.94 -18.26
CA ASP A 451 -18.83 12.21 -17.25
C ASP A 451 -19.93 11.32 -17.86
N GLU A 452 -20.01 11.25 -19.20
CA GLU A 452 -21.08 10.59 -19.94
C GLU A 452 -20.63 9.32 -20.67
N LEU A 453 -21.53 8.33 -20.70
CA LEU A 453 -21.38 7.09 -21.48
C LEU A 453 -22.61 6.87 -22.37
N PHE A 454 -22.41 6.34 -23.58
CA PHE A 454 -23.51 6.07 -24.50
C PHE A 454 -24.31 4.82 -24.13
N ILE A 455 -25.62 4.88 -24.35
CA ILE A 455 -26.47 3.68 -24.33
C ILE A 455 -27.61 3.80 -25.33
N SER A 456 -27.83 2.73 -26.11
CA SER A 456 -28.96 2.66 -27.04
C SER A 456 -30.27 2.34 -26.31
N THR A 457 -31.31 3.07 -26.67
CA THR A 457 -32.70 2.78 -26.27
C THR A 457 -33.57 2.40 -27.47
N ALA A 458 -32.94 2.07 -28.61
CA ALA A 458 -33.64 1.71 -29.83
C ALA A 458 -34.50 0.45 -29.64
N THR A 459 -35.74 0.52 -30.13
CA THR A 459 -36.66 -0.62 -30.17
C THR A 459 -36.93 -1.02 -31.62
N VAL A 460 -37.66 -2.13 -31.82
CA VAL A 460 -38.07 -2.57 -33.16
C VAL A 460 -38.91 -1.53 -33.92
N GLU A 461 -39.56 -0.59 -33.20
CA GLU A 461 -40.30 0.53 -33.80
C GLU A 461 -39.36 1.54 -34.47
N ASN A 462 -38.12 1.67 -33.98
CA ASN A 462 -37.12 2.55 -34.54
C ASN A 462 -36.45 1.97 -35.81
N VAL A 463 -36.84 0.77 -36.27
CA VAL A 463 -36.29 0.14 -37.47
C VAL A 463 -37.38 0.00 -38.53
N THR A 464 -37.15 0.66 -39.67
CA THR A 464 -38.03 0.64 -40.84
C THR A 464 -37.34 -0.05 -42.02
N LEU A 465 -38.04 -1.01 -42.62
CA LEU A 465 -37.57 -1.70 -43.81
C LEU A 465 -38.06 -0.94 -45.04
N ILE A 466 -37.14 -0.63 -45.95
CA ILE A 466 -37.41 0.08 -47.20
C ILE A 466 -36.95 -0.77 -48.39
N SER A 467 -37.63 -0.64 -49.54
CA SER A 467 -37.27 -1.36 -50.76
C SER A 467 -36.01 -0.82 -51.42
N SER A 468 -35.75 0.48 -51.29
CA SER A 468 -34.58 1.16 -51.85
C SER A 468 -34.33 2.52 -51.19
N ASN A 469 -33.08 2.97 -51.26
CA ASN A 469 -32.63 4.27 -50.79
C ASN A 469 -33.07 5.38 -51.77
N THR A 470 -34.29 5.90 -51.60
CA THR A 470 -34.81 7.03 -52.39
C THR A 470 -34.64 8.36 -51.63
N PRO A 471 -34.56 9.52 -52.33
CA PRO A 471 -34.48 10.83 -51.67
C PRO A 471 -35.65 11.10 -50.72
N THR A 472 -36.86 10.65 -51.07
CA THR A 472 -38.06 10.72 -50.22
C THR A 472 -37.91 9.89 -48.95
N ASN A 473 -37.31 8.69 -49.06
CA ASN A 473 -37.04 7.85 -47.90
C ASN A 473 -35.92 8.43 -47.03
N LEU A 474 -34.95 9.14 -47.59
CA LEU A 474 -33.81 9.65 -46.82
C LEU A 474 -33.98 11.11 -46.35
N ARG A 475 -35.06 11.81 -46.73
CA ARG A 475 -35.24 13.25 -46.48
C ARG A 475 -34.03 14.07 -46.93
N ILE A 476 -33.44 13.68 -48.07
CA ILE A 476 -32.37 14.45 -48.72
C ILE A 476 -33.02 15.67 -49.37
N ARG A 477 -32.50 16.86 -49.08
CA ARG A 477 -32.95 18.12 -49.70
C ARG A 477 -32.53 18.21 -51.16
#